data_AF-A0A3S4WVP4-F1
#
_entry.id   AF-A0A3S4WVP4-F1
#
_cell.length_a   1.000
_cell.length_b   1.000
_cell.length_c   1.000
_cell.angle_alpha   90.00
_cell.angle_beta   90.00
_cell.angle_gamma   90.00
#
_symmetry.space_group_name_H-M   'P 1'
#
loop_
_entity.id
_entity.type
_entity.pdbx_description
1 polymer ?
#
loop_
_entity_poly.entity_id
_entity_poly.type
_entity_poly.pdbx_seq_one_letter_code
_entity_poly.pdbx_strand_id
1 'polypeptide(L)'
;MKRPYVILFVSMLIAALMTSACAPKTSVERHARQYVYAADEGFDPHFRIKKSDSARLMVPFFQQFREMGIKDRAAGVSRDEAMKRVSLFRSEDFLTSIQGKTTFAGRTYNDDRNLSPKERKAMGDAIEGTYLDGYEGRP
;
A
#
# COMPACT_ATOMS: atom_id res chain seq x y z
N MET A 1 16.53 31.66 37.98
CA MET A 1 15.55 30.58 38.25
C MET A 1 14.86 30.00 37.00
N LYS A 2 15.27 30.31 35.74
CA LYS A 2 14.57 29.84 34.52
C LYS A 2 15.18 28.59 33.84
N ARG A 3 16.45 28.26 34.11
CA ARG A 3 17.19 27.13 33.51
C ARG A 3 16.60 25.73 33.78
N PRO A 4 16.14 25.38 34.99
CA PRO A 4 15.64 24.02 35.23
C PRO A 4 14.28 23.77 34.54
N TYR A 5 13.43 24.81 34.44
CA TYR A 5 12.14 24.71 33.74
C TYR A 5 12.31 24.52 32.24
N VAL A 6 13.30 25.16 31.61
CA VAL A 6 13.59 24.98 30.18
C VAL A 6 14.07 23.56 29.89
N ILE A 7 14.91 22.98 30.76
CA ILE A 7 15.40 21.61 30.59
C ILE A 7 14.24 20.60 30.73
N LEU A 8 13.37 20.78 31.73
CA LEU A 8 12.17 19.95 31.93
C LEU A 8 11.19 20.03 30.75
N PHE A 9 10.98 21.23 30.21
CA PHE A 9 10.11 21.42 29.05
C PHE A 9 10.67 20.74 27.79
N VAL A 10 11.98 20.86 27.56
CA VAL A 10 12.65 20.23 26.42
C VAL A 10 12.64 18.70 26.55
N SER A 11 12.86 18.14 27.75
CA SER A 11 12.78 16.69 27.95
C SER A 11 11.37 16.14 27.72
N MET A 12 10.33 16.89 28.13
CA MET A 12 8.93 16.49 27.91
C MET A 12 8.57 16.55 26.42
N LEU A 13 9.09 17.54 25.68
CA LEU A 13 8.87 17.67 24.24
C LEU A 13 9.55 16.55 23.44
N ILE A 14 10.78 16.18 23.82
CA ILE A 14 11.51 15.05 23.21
C ILE A 14 10.78 13.72 23.48
N ALA A 15 10.29 13.51 24.70
CA ALA A 15 9.51 12.32 25.03
C ALA A 15 8.21 12.23 24.22
N ALA A 16 7.50 13.35 24.04
CA ALA A 16 6.29 13.40 23.21
C ALA A 16 6.59 13.09 21.73
N LEU A 17 7.67 13.67 21.17
CA LEU A 17 8.07 13.43 19.77
C LEU A 17 8.43 11.95 19.51
N MET A 18 9.11 11.29 20.45
CA MET A 18 9.46 9.87 20.34
C MET A 18 8.23 8.95 20.24
N THR A 19 7.09 9.32 20.84
CA THR A 19 5.86 8.52 20.75
C THR A 19 5.14 8.65 19.40
N SER A 20 5.26 9.80 18.73
CA SER A 20 4.64 10.03 17.41
C SER A 20 5.37 9.35 16.24
N ALA A 21 6.64 8.96 16.44
CA ALA A 21 7.44 8.28 15.42
C ALA A 21 7.00 6.81 15.16
N CYS A 22 6.18 6.25 16.05
CA CYS A 22 5.66 4.88 15.95
C CYS A 22 4.15 4.84 15.65
N ALA A 23 3.61 5.81 14.90
CA ALA A 23 2.26 5.66 14.37
C ALA A 23 2.21 4.38 13.51
N PRO A 24 1.41 3.36 13.88
CA PRO A 24 1.34 2.12 13.11
C PRO A 24 0.77 2.47 11.73
N LYS A 25 1.54 2.15 10.68
CA LYS A 25 1.03 2.24 9.32
C LYS A 25 -0.15 1.30 9.20
N THR A 26 -1.22 1.79 8.56
CA THR A 26 -2.36 0.93 8.26
C THR A 26 -1.91 -0.24 7.37
N SER A 27 -2.62 -1.36 7.42
CA SER A 27 -2.41 -2.52 6.55
C SER A 27 -2.26 -2.09 5.08
N VAL A 28 -3.11 -1.16 4.63
CA VAL A 28 -3.09 -0.63 3.26
C VAL A 28 -1.80 0.10 2.96
N GLU A 29 -1.34 0.98 3.86
CA GLU A 29 -0.06 1.69 3.70
C GLU A 29 1.13 0.74 3.72
N ARG A 30 1.06 -0.33 4.52
CA ARG A 30 2.09 -1.37 4.60
C ARG A 30 2.20 -2.11 3.26
N HIS A 31 1.08 -2.62 2.73
CA HIS A 31 1.06 -3.33 1.45
C HIS A 31 1.40 -2.44 0.27
N ALA A 32 0.91 -1.18 0.25
CA ALA A 32 1.27 -0.21 -0.78
C ALA A 32 2.78 0.07 -0.81
N ARG A 33 3.40 0.23 0.36
CA ARG A 33 4.85 0.39 0.45
C ARG A 33 5.58 -0.87 0.01
N GLN A 34 5.15 -2.03 0.47
CA GLN A 34 5.79 -3.30 0.10
C GLN A 34 5.75 -3.52 -1.42
N TYR A 35 4.62 -3.26 -2.05
CA TYR A 35 4.48 -3.31 -3.51
C TYR A 35 5.49 -2.40 -4.19
N VAL A 36 5.54 -1.11 -3.85
CA VAL A 36 6.44 -0.14 -4.51
C VAL A 36 7.92 -0.54 -4.37
N TYR A 37 8.32 -1.08 -3.23
CA TYR A 37 9.70 -1.54 -3.03
C TYR A 37 10.00 -2.85 -3.76
N ALA A 38 9.03 -3.76 -3.86
CA ALA A 38 9.20 -5.04 -4.55
C ALA A 38 9.13 -4.89 -6.07
N ALA A 39 8.27 -4.00 -6.58
CA ALA A 39 8.06 -3.73 -8.00
C ALA A 39 9.22 -2.94 -8.63
N ASP A 40 9.96 -2.16 -7.85
CA ASP A 40 11.11 -1.39 -8.33
C ASP A 40 12.17 -2.31 -8.96
N GLU A 41 12.43 -2.12 -10.25
CA GLU A 41 13.45 -2.85 -11.02
C GLU A 41 14.86 -2.26 -10.84
N GLY A 42 14.98 -1.12 -10.16
CA GLY A 42 16.23 -0.70 -9.52
C GLY A 42 17.30 -0.09 -10.44
N PHE A 43 17.11 -0.01 -11.76
CA PHE A 43 18.10 0.63 -12.61
C PHE A 43 17.52 1.28 -13.88
N ASP A 44 17.10 2.53 -13.74
CA ASP A 44 17.02 3.49 -14.85
C ASP A 44 18.00 4.63 -14.53
N PRO A 45 19.05 4.85 -15.35
CA PRO A 45 20.04 5.89 -15.10
C PRO A 45 19.48 7.31 -15.26
N HIS A 46 18.35 7.47 -15.95
CA HIS A 46 17.68 8.75 -16.18
C HIS A 46 16.56 9.03 -15.17
N PHE A 47 15.92 8.00 -14.62
CA PHE A 47 14.76 8.15 -13.75
C PHE A 47 14.87 7.33 -12.46
N ARG A 48 14.40 7.90 -11.34
CA ARG A 48 14.29 7.20 -10.06
C ARG A 48 12.87 7.29 -9.51
N ILE A 49 12.34 6.15 -9.07
CA ILE A 49 11.04 6.09 -8.41
C ILE A 49 11.15 6.77 -7.03
N LYS A 50 10.34 7.80 -6.79
CA LYS A 50 10.21 8.41 -5.46
C LYS A 50 9.33 7.53 -4.57
N LYS A 51 9.94 6.51 -3.96
CA LYS A 51 9.25 5.41 -3.25
C LYS A 51 8.19 5.87 -2.23
N SER A 52 8.45 6.93 -1.47
CA SER A 52 7.49 7.47 -0.49
C SER A 52 6.20 7.96 -1.15
N ASP A 53 6.35 8.72 -2.23
CA ASP A 53 5.23 9.37 -2.91
C ASP A 53 4.48 8.34 -3.74
N SER A 54 5.21 7.45 -4.43
CA SER A 54 4.61 6.31 -5.12
C SER A 54 3.80 5.43 -4.17
N ALA A 55 4.33 5.11 -2.99
CA ALA A 55 3.59 4.31 -2.01
C ALA A 55 2.32 5.03 -1.54
N ARG A 56 2.39 6.35 -1.31
CA ARG A 56 1.22 7.15 -0.93
C ARG A 56 0.16 7.20 -2.03
N LEU A 57 0.58 7.30 -3.29
CA LEU A 57 -0.33 7.30 -4.45
C LEU A 57 -1.01 5.95 -4.68
N MET A 58 -0.38 4.84 -4.26
CA MET A 58 -0.96 3.50 -4.35
C MET A 58 -1.97 3.19 -3.23
N VAL A 59 -2.02 3.98 -2.15
CA VAL A 59 -2.93 3.71 -1.01
C VAL A 59 -4.40 3.60 -1.45
N PRO A 60 -4.98 4.54 -2.23
CA PRO A 60 -6.38 4.45 -2.65
C PRO A 60 -6.66 3.20 -3.49
N PHE A 61 -5.70 2.77 -4.31
CA PHE A 61 -5.82 1.55 -5.09
C PHE A 61 -5.88 0.30 -4.20
N PHE A 62 -5.06 0.20 -3.16
CA PHE A 62 -5.11 -0.95 -2.25
C PHE A 62 -6.29 -0.88 -1.27
N GLN A 63 -6.74 0.32 -0.92
CA GLN A 63 -7.87 0.54 -0.02
C GLN A 63 -9.14 -0.17 -0.49
N GLN A 64 -9.42 -0.18 -1.80
CA GLN A 64 -10.61 -0.85 -2.34
C GLN A 64 -10.64 -2.37 -2.03
N PHE A 65 -9.48 -3.03 -1.99
CA PHE A 65 -9.38 -4.45 -1.69
C PHE A 65 -9.57 -4.72 -0.20
N ARG A 66 -9.07 -3.84 0.67
CA ARG A 66 -9.35 -3.91 2.11
C ARG A 66 -10.84 -3.79 2.38
N GLU A 67 -11.48 -2.79 1.78
CA GLU A 67 -12.92 -2.58 1.93
C GLU A 67 -13.73 -3.75 1.40
N MET A 68 -13.29 -4.37 0.29
CA MET A 68 -13.90 -5.58 -0.23
C MET A 68 -13.80 -6.73 0.78
N GLY A 69 -12.64 -6.95 1.40
CA GLY A 69 -12.47 -7.97 2.43
C GLY A 69 -13.37 -7.72 3.65
N ILE A 70 -13.45 -6.48 4.12
CA ILE A 70 -14.34 -6.08 5.23
C ILE A 70 -15.81 -6.38 4.88
N LYS A 71 -16.23 -6.02 3.67
CA LYS A 71 -17.60 -6.25 3.18
C LYS A 71 -17.92 -7.75 3.08
N ASP A 72 -17.01 -8.54 2.53
CA ASP A 72 -17.20 -9.99 2.39
C ASP A 72 -17.33 -10.66 3.76
N ARG A 73 -16.49 -10.29 4.75
CA ARG A 73 -16.67 -10.78 6.13
C ARG A 73 -18.01 -10.35 6.72
N ALA A 74 -18.39 -9.10 6.56
CA ALA A 74 -19.66 -8.58 7.08
C ALA A 74 -20.88 -9.28 6.44
N ALA A 75 -20.76 -9.71 5.18
CA ALA A 75 -21.76 -10.48 4.46
C ALA A 75 -21.77 -11.98 4.81
N GLY A 76 -20.88 -12.45 5.68
CA GLY A 76 -20.78 -13.86 6.08
C GLY A 76 -20.16 -14.76 5.00
N VAL A 77 -19.43 -14.20 4.03
CA VAL A 77 -18.70 -14.97 3.02
C VAL A 77 -17.73 -15.92 3.73
N SER A 78 -17.75 -17.19 3.34
CA SER A 78 -16.90 -18.21 3.96
C SER A 78 -15.43 -17.97 3.62
N ARG A 79 -14.52 -18.51 4.44
CA ARG A 79 -13.09 -18.40 4.19
C ARG A 79 -12.70 -19.04 2.85
N ASP A 80 -13.34 -20.15 2.49
CA ASP A 80 -13.07 -20.84 1.22
C ASP A 80 -13.47 -19.99 0.01
N GLU A 81 -14.61 -19.28 0.09
CA GLU A 81 -15.02 -18.33 -0.94
C GLU A 81 -14.09 -17.12 -1.01
N ALA A 82 -13.66 -16.59 0.12
CA ALA A 82 -12.66 -15.53 0.17
C ALA A 82 -11.33 -15.96 -0.48
N MET A 83 -10.90 -17.21 -0.27
CA MET A 83 -9.70 -17.77 -0.90
C MET A 83 -9.87 -17.99 -2.41
N LYS A 84 -11.08 -18.33 -2.89
CA LYS A 84 -11.37 -18.34 -4.34
C LYS A 84 -11.17 -16.95 -4.94
N ARG A 85 -11.63 -15.90 -4.26
CA ARG A 85 -11.40 -14.51 -4.70
C ARG A 85 -9.91 -14.15 -4.70
N VAL A 86 -9.15 -14.56 -3.68
CA VAL A 86 -7.69 -14.41 -3.66
C VAL A 86 -7.03 -15.07 -4.87
N SER A 87 -7.46 -16.28 -5.25
CA SER A 87 -6.91 -16.94 -6.45
C SER A 87 -7.18 -16.15 -7.74
N LEU A 88 -8.34 -15.48 -7.85
CA LEU A 88 -8.63 -14.58 -8.95
C LEU A 88 -7.67 -13.38 -8.97
N PHE A 89 -7.38 -12.78 -7.82
CA PHE A 89 -6.46 -11.63 -7.73
C PHE A 89 -5.03 -11.95 -8.14
N ARG A 90 -4.62 -13.22 -8.04
CA ARG A 90 -3.32 -13.70 -8.50
C ARG A 90 -3.30 -14.13 -9.96
N SER A 91 -4.46 -14.16 -10.62
CA SER A 91 -4.55 -14.60 -12.01
C SER A 91 -3.92 -13.57 -12.95
N GLU A 92 -3.26 -14.05 -13.99
CA GLU A 92 -2.68 -13.20 -15.03
C GLU A 92 -3.76 -12.34 -15.70
N ASP A 93 -4.94 -12.89 -15.98
CA ASP A 93 -6.07 -12.16 -16.56
C ASP A 93 -6.48 -10.96 -15.71
N PHE A 94 -6.60 -11.15 -14.40
CA PHE A 94 -6.92 -10.05 -13.50
C PHE A 94 -5.79 -9.02 -13.45
N LEU A 95 -4.54 -9.47 -13.26
CA LEU A 95 -3.40 -8.55 -13.11
C LEU A 95 -3.10 -7.77 -14.40
N THR A 96 -3.34 -8.35 -15.56
CA THR A 96 -3.21 -7.67 -16.87
C THR A 96 -4.40 -6.77 -17.19
N SER A 97 -5.57 -7.00 -16.57
CA SER A 97 -6.72 -6.10 -16.69
C SER A 97 -6.54 -4.77 -15.95
N ILE A 98 -5.59 -4.69 -15.01
CA ILE A 98 -5.32 -3.47 -14.25
C ILE A 98 -4.61 -2.46 -15.16
N GLN A 99 -5.36 -1.49 -15.66
CA GLN A 99 -4.82 -0.39 -16.46
C GLN A 99 -4.57 0.85 -15.61
N GLY A 100 -3.34 1.36 -15.64
CA GLY A 100 -3.00 2.66 -15.10
C GLY A 100 -3.43 3.80 -16.03
N LYS A 101 -3.60 4.98 -15.47
CA LYS A 101 -3.66 6.23 -16.24
C LYS A 101 -2.59 7.17 -15.72
N THR A 102 -1.80 7.71 -16.63
CA THR A 102 -0.74 8.67 -16.30
C THR A 102 -1.11 10.03 -16.88
N THR A 103 -1.15 11.05 -16.03
CA THR A 103 -1.34 12.43 -16.50
C THR A 103 0.01 13.12 -16.61
N PHE A 104 0.36 13.58 -17.81
CA PHE A 104 1.59 14.31 -18.08
C PHE A 104 1.29 15.52 -18.95
N ALA A 105 1.81 16.69 -18.56
CA ALA A 105 1.61 17.95 -19.27
C ALA A 105 0.14 18.27 -19.63
N GLY A 106 -0.80 17.98 -18.70
CA GLY A 106 -2.23 18.23 -18.88
C GLY A 106 -2.96 17.24 -19.81
N ARG A 107 -2.28 16.19 -20.28
CA ARG A 107 -2.86 15.10 -21.08
C ARG A 107 -2.84 13.80 -20.28
N THR A 108 -3.93 13.03 -20.38
CA THR A 108 -4.03 11.71 -19.75
C THR A 108 -3.73 10.64 -20.79
N TYR A 109 -2.81 9.77 -20.45
CA TYR A 109 -2.38 8.63 -21.26
C TYR A 109 -2.80 7.35 -20.56
N ASN A 110 -3.20 6.33 -21.33
CA ASN A 110 -3.31 4.99 -20.80
C ASN A 110 -1.88 4.49 -20.54
N ASP A 111 -1.69 3.86 -19.38
CA ASP A 111 -0.45 3.15 -19.10
C ASP A 111 -0.54 1.78 -19.78
N ASP A 112 -0.13 1.75 -21.05
CA ASP A 112 -0.09 0.54 -21.87
C ASP A 112 1.12 -0.35 -21.52
N ARG A 113 1.84 -0.02 -20.43
CA ARG A 113 2.99 -0.78 -19.97
C ARG A 113 2.52 -2.12 -19.41
N ASN A 114 2.97 -3.20 -20.04
CA ASN A 114 2.86 -4.53 -19.47
C ASN A 114 3.74 -4.61 -18.23
N LEU A 115 3.12 -4.92 -17.08
CA LEU A 115 3.84 -5.20 -15.84
C LEU A 115 4.83 -6.35 -16.07
N SER A 116 6.07 -6.19 -15.59
CA SER A 116 7.03 -7.28 -15.60
C SER A 116 6.56 -8.44 -14.71
N PRO A 117 7.07 -9.67 -14.88
CA PRO A 117 6.70 -10.79 -14.01
C PRO A 117 6.92 -10.49 -12.51
N LYS A 118 7.95 -9.71 -12.19
CA LYS A 118 8.25 -9.27 -10.82
C LYS A 118 7.19 -8.29 -10.31
N GLU A 119 6.84 -7.29 -11.12
CA GLU A 119 5.81 -6.31 -10.78
C GLU A 119 4.44 -6.96 -10.63
N ARG A 120 4.06 -7.89 -11.51
CA ARG A 120 2.80 -8.66 -11.41
C ARG A 120 2.74 -9.47 -10.13
N LYS A 121 3.79 -10.23 -9.82
CA LYS A 121 3.85 -11.00 -8.58
C LYS A 121 3.71 -10.09 -7.36
N ALA A 122 4.44 -8.98 -7.32
CA ALA A 122 4.37 -8.01 -6.24
C ALA A 122 2.96 -7.39 -6.10
N MET A 123 2.30 -7.10 -7.23
CA MET A 123 0.93 -6.58 -7.25
C MET A 123 -0.05 -7.61 -6.67
N GLY A 124 -0.01 -8.85 -7.15
CA GLY A 124 -0.88 -9.92 -6.66
C GLY A 124 -0.69 -10.21 -5.18
N ASP A 125 0.56 -10.31 -4.72
CA ASP A 125 0.88 -10.54 -3.30
C ASP A 125 0.34 -9.40 -2.40
N ALA A 126 0.43 -8.14 -2.86
CA ALA A 126 -0.06 -6.97 -2.11
C ALA A 126 -1.59 -6.86 -2.12
N ILE A 127 -2.25 -7.18 -3.25
CA ILE A 127 -3.72 -7.20 -3.34
C ILE A 127 -4.29 -8.27 -2.42
N GLU A 128 -3.76 -9.50 -2.50
CA GLU A 128 -4.13 -10.61 -1.61
C GLU A 128 -3.98 -10.22 -0.14
N GLY A 129 -2.80 -9.74 0.24
CA GLY A 129 -2.52 -9.37 1.62
C GLY A 129 -3.45 -8.27 2.13
N THR A 130 -3.74 -7.27 1.31
CA THR A 130 -4.63 -6.17 1.69
C THR A 130 -6.08 -6.63 1.85
N TYR A 131 -6.55 -7.47 0.93
CA TYR A 131 -7.88 -8.07 1.00
C TYR A 131 -8.04 -8.95 2.24
N LEU A 132 -7.09 -9.86 2.49
CA LEU A 132 -7.12 -10.75 3.65
C LEU A 132 -6.99 -9.99 4.97
N ASP A 133 -6.20 -8.92 5.01
CA ASP A 133 -6.16 -8.06 6.20
C ASP A 133 -7.51 -7.39 6.47
N GLY A 134 -8.23 -6.98 5.42
CA GLY A 134 -9.60 -6.46 5.54
C GLY A 134 -10.59 -7.53 6.01
N TYR A 135 -10.55 -8.70 5.37
CA TYR A 135 -11.40 -9.84 5.71
C TYR A 135 -11.14 -10.31 7.14
N GLU A 136 -9.89 -10.50 7.56
CA GLU A 136 -9.57 -10.99 8.90
C GLU A 136 -9.58 -9.89 9.98
N GLY A 137 -9.73 -8.62 9.59
CA GLY A 137 -9.76 -7.49 10.51
C GLY A 137 -8.38 -7.16 11.10
N ARG A 138 -7.31 -7.46 10.35
CA ARG A 138 -5.93 -7.16 10.74
C ARG A 138 -5.63 -5.66 10.56
N PRO A 139 -4.80 -5.09 11.45
CA PRO A 139 -4.43 -3.68 11.40
C PRO A 139 -3.53 -3.33 10.22
#